data_AF-A0A7V5XF54-F1
#
_entry.id   AF-A0A7V5XF54-F1
#
_cell.length_a   1.000
_cell.length_b   1.000
_cell.length_c   1.000
_cell.angle_alpha   90.00
_cell.angle_beta   90.00
_cell.angle_gamma   90.00
#
_symmetry.space_group_name_H-M   'P 1'
#
loop_
_entity.id
_entity.type
_entity.pdbx_description
1 polymer ?
#
loop_
_entity_poly.entity_id
_entity_poly.type
_entity_poly.pdbx_seq_one_letter_code
_entity_poly.pdbx_strand_id
1 'polypeptide(L)' 'MSAGCVSPDGKLSERAVELLKLLDEKGKISASEVAGLTKRPLFQVRSSLRELTEAGFIACEGEEYSLTEKGRSALC' A
#
# COMPACT_ATOMS: atom_id res chain seq x y z
N MET A 1 -6.37 6.43 18.28
CA MET A 1 -6.54 5.16 17.52
C MET A 1 -6.09 5.41 16.09
N SER A 2 -4.79 5.42 15.82
CA SER A 2 -4.31 5.53 14.44
C SER A 2 -4.52 4.19 13.75
N ALA A 3 -5.64 4.04 13.06
CA ALA A 3 -5.92 2.93 12.16
C ALA A 3 -5.21 3.11 10.80
N GLY A 4 -4.04 3.77 10.82
CA GLY A 4 -3.23 4.05 9.64
C GLY A 4 -2.43 2.83 9.21
N CYS A 5 -2.02 2.82 7.96
CA CYS A 5 -1.17 1.77 7.40
C CYS A 5 0.23 1.80 7.98
N VAL A 6 0.66 2.97 8.44
CA VAL A 6 1.99 3.26 8.97
C VAL A 6 1.88 3.71 10.43
N SER A 7 2.59 3.02 11.30
CA SER A 7 2.73 3.39 12.72
C SER A 7 3.73 4.55 12.86
N PRO A 8 3.65 5.37 13.93
CA PRO A 8 4.60 6.46 14.16
C PRO A 8 6.06 5.97 14.27
N ASP A 9 6.29 4.72 14.67
CA ASP A 9 7.62 4.08 14.69
C ASP A 9 8.12 3.62 13.30
N GLY A 10 7.40 3.95 12.22
CA GLY A 10 7.72 3.52 10.85
C GLY A 10 7.34 2.07 10.54
N LYS A 11 6.72 1.35 11.50
CA LYS A 11 6.25 -0.02 11.31
C LYS A 11 4.96 -0.07 10.50
N LEU A 12 4.90 -1.01 9.56
CA LEU A 12 3.71 -1.27 8.76
C LEU A 12 2.73 -2.14 9.54
N SER A 13 1.44 -1.82 9.44
CA SER A 13 0.38 -2.71 9.93
C SER A 13 0.26 -3.96 9.05
N GLU A 14 -0.33 -5.04 9.57
CA GLU A 14 -0.56 -6.27 8.78
C GLU A 14 -1.30 -6.00 7.46
N ARG A 15 -2.28 -5.07 7.48
CA ARG A 15 -3.01 -4.63 6.29
C ARG A 15 -2.12 -3.94 5.27
N ALA A 16 -1.16 -3.15 5.74
CA ALA A 16 -0.19 -2.48 4.88
C ALA A 16 0.79 -3.48 4.27
N VAL A 17 1.23 -4.48 5.04
CA VAL A 17 2.08 -5.57 4.55
C VAL A 17 1.36 -6.40 3.49
N GLU A 18 0.08 -6.74 3.69
CA GLU A 18 -0.75 -7.40 2.67
C GLU A 18 -0.83 -6.59 1.37
N LEU A 19 -1.06 -5.27 1.47
CA LEU A 19 -1.09 -4.36 0.33
C LEU A 19 0.24 -4.33 -0.44
N LEU A 20 1.36 -4.24 0.28
CA LEU A 20 2.69 -4.22 -0.32
C LEU A 20 3.02 -5.55 -0.99
N LYS A 21 2.65 -6.69 -0.38
CA LYS A 21 2.80 -8.02 -1.02
C LYS A 21 1.97 -8.13 -2.29
N LEU A 22 0.74 -7.62 -2.26
CA LEU A 22 -0.13 -7.61 -3.45
C LEU A 22 0.51 -6.80 -4.59
N LEU A 23 1.07 -5.63 -4.28
CA LEU A 23 1.81 -4.80 -5.24
C LEU A 23 3.09 -5.50 -5.71
N ASP A 24 3.76 -6.25 -4.84
CA ASP A 24 4.96 -7.01 -5.23
C ASP A 24 4.63 -8.15 -6.21
N GLU A 25 3.56 -8.89 -5.94
CA GLU A 25 3.12 -10.03 -6.78
C GLU A 25 2.50 -9.57 -8.10
N LYS A 26 1.72 -8.49 -8.10
CA LYS A 26 1.01 -7.98 -9.29
C LYS A 26 1.83 -6.96 -10.08
N GLY A 27 2.79 -6.31 -9.46
CA GLY A 27 3.56 -5.21 -10.04
C GLY A 27 2.82 -3.87 -9.97
N LYS A 28 2.33 -3.37 -11.11
CA LYS A 28 1.61 -2.10 -11.21
C LYS A 28 0.12 -2.36 -11.26
N ILE A 29 -0.62 -1.88 -10.25
CA ILE A 29 -2.07 -2.06 -10.17
C ILE A 29 -2.76 -0.80 -9.69
N SER A 30 -3.99 -0.59 -10.15
CA SER A 30 -4.82 0.55 -9.77
C SER A 30 -5.45 0.39 -8.37
N ALA A 31 -5.84 1.49 -7.75
CA ALA A 31 -6.56 1.44 -6.45
C ALA A 31 -7.87 0.63 -6.52
N SER A 32 -8.55 0.64 -7.68
CA SER A 32 -9.73 -0.17 -7.97
C SER A 32 -9.45 -1.67 -7.96
N GLU A 33 -8.36 -2.11 -8.58
CA GLU A 33 -7.96 -3.51 -8.58
C GLU A 33 -7.56 -3.98 -7.21
N VAL A 34 -6.78 -3.16 -6.50
CA VAL A 34 -6.40 -3.43 -5.10
C VAL A 34 -7.65 -3.59 -4.23
N ALA A 35 -8.65 -2.73 -4.38
CA ALA A 35 -9.92 -2.84 -3.66
C ALA A 35 -10.68 -4.13 -4.00
N GLY A 36 -10.70 -4.53 -5.27
CA GLY A 36 -11.30 -5.80 -5.71
C GLY A 36 -10.59 -7.03 -5.14
N LEU A 37 -9.25 -7.02 -5.15
CA LEU A 37 -8.42 -8.12 -4.66
C LEU A 37 -8.47 -8.26 -3.15
N THR A 38 -8.42 -7.14 -2.43
CA THR A 38 -8.50 -7.12 -0.97
C THR A 38 -9.93 -7.20 -0.43
N LYS A 39 -10.94 -7.14 -1.31
CA LYS A 39 -12.37 -7.03 -0.96
C LYS A 39 -12.65 -5.90 0.03
N ARG A 40 -11.91 -4.79 -0.08
CA ARG A 40 -12.05 -3.61 0.78
C ARG A 40 -12.71 -2.46 0.03
N PRO A 41 -13.38 -1.54 0.74
CA PRO A 41 -13.91 -0.34 0.12
C PRO A 41 -12.82 0.50 -0.55
N LEU A 42 -13.08 0.98 -1.77
CA LEU A 42 -12.13 1.77 -2.55
C LEU A 42 -11.61 3.00 -1.79
N PHE A 43 -12.48 3.71 -1.06
CA PHE A 43 -12.06 4.89 -0.30
C PHE A 43 -11.03 4.55 0.80
N GLN A 44 -11.15 3.38 1.43
CA GLN A 44 -10.23 2.92 2.46
C GLN A 44 -8.88 2.57 1.82
N VAL A 45 -8.91 1.85 0.69
CA VAL A 45 -7.71 1.52 -0.08
C VAL A 45 -7.00 2.78 -0.56
N ARG A 46 -7.71 3.79 -1.06
CA ARG A 46 -7.11 5.07 -1.45
C ARG A 46 -6.45 5.80 -0.28
N SER A 47 -7.05 5.77 0.90
CA SER A 47 -6.43 6.31 2.11
C SER A 47 -5.12 5.58 2.44
N SER A 48 -5.17 4.25 2.44
CA SER A 48 -4.01 3.38 2.70
C SER A 48 -2.88 3.60 1.70
N LEU A 49 -3.19 3.62 0.40
CA LEU A 49 -2.21 3.86 -0.66
C LEU A 49 -1.60 5.25 -0.53
N ARG A 50 -2.39 6.27 -0.20
CA ARG A 50 -1.89 7.62 0.02
C ARG A 50 -0.89 7.67 1.18
N GLU A 51 -1.23 7.09 2.33
CA GLU A 51 -0.31 7.01 3.48
C GLU A 51 0.99 6.28 3.14
N LEU A 52 0.90 5.16 2.41
CA LEU A 52 2.06 4.40 1.97
C LEU A 52 2.92 5.17 0.95
N THR A 53 2.28 5.97 0.10
CA THR A 53 2.97 6.83 -0.88
C THR A 53 3.67 7.98 -0.16
N GLU A 54 2.99 8.65 0.76
CA GLU A 54 3.55 9.74 1.58
C GLU A 54 4.71 9.23 2.46
N ALA A 55 4.63 8.00 2.95
CA ALA A 55 5.71 7.34 3.69
C ALA A 55 6.84 6.80 2.78
N GLY A 56 6.66 6.83 1.46
CA GLY A 56 7.66 6.40 0.47
C GLY A 56 7.81 4.89 0.32
N PHE A 57 6.82 4.09 0.73
CA PHE A 57 6.83 2.63 0.52
C PHE A 57 6.33 2.24 -0.87
N ILE A 58 5.43 3.03 -1.46
CA ILE A 58 4.90 2.81 -2.82
C ILE A 58 5.06 4.08 -3.65
N ALA A 59 5.14 3.91 -4.97
CA ALA A 59 5.16 4.99 -5.93
C ALA A 59 3.87 4.98 -6.74
N CYS A 60 3.28 6.17 -6.92
CA CYS A 60 2.13 6.36 -7.79
C CYS A 60 2.64 6.85 -9.16
N GLU A 61 2.43 6.02 -10.19
CA GLU A 61 2.75 6.34 -11.57
C GLU A 61 1.43 6.51 -12.35
N GLY A 62 0.94 7.75 -12.42
CA GLY A 62 -0.34 8.05 -13.05
C GLY A 62 -1.52 7.57 -12.22
N GLU A 63 -2.18 6.50 -12.66
CA GLU A 63 -3.33 5.87 -11.97
C GLU A 63 -2.97 4.54 -11.30
N GLU A 64 -1.73 4.08 -11.48
CA GLU A 64 -1.23 2.82 -10.97
C GLU A 64 -0.26 3.03 -9.81
N TYR A 65 -0.27 2.08 -8.88
CA TYR A 65 0.64 2.05 -7.75
C TYR A 65 1.63 0.91 -7.94
N SER A 66 2.87 1.17 -7.56
CA SER A 66 3.98 0.22 -7.66
C SER A 66 4.80 0.19 -6.37
N LEU A 67 5.42 -0.94 -6.09
CA LEU A 67 6.27 -1.09 -4.92
C LEU A 67 7.61 -0.38 -5.13
N THR A 68 8.06 0.41 -4.14
CA THR A 68 9.41 0.99 -4.15
C THR A 68 10.43 0.06 -3.51
N GLU A 69 11.71 0.38 -3.64
CA GLU A 69 12.80 -0.33 -2.94
C GLU A 69 12.63 -0.31 -1.41
N LYS A 70 12.12 0.81 -0.85
CA LYS A 70 11.79 0.92 0.57
C LYS A 70 10.63 0.00 0.96
N GLY A 71 9.59 -0.06 0.14
CA GLY A 71 8.46 -0.98 0.30
C GLY A 71 8.91 -2.43 0.31
N ARG A 72 9.78 -2.81 -0.64
CA ARG A 72 10.36 -4.14 -0.75
C ARG A 72 11.24 -4.50 0.45
N SER A 73 12.07 -3.56 0.90
CA SER A 73 12.89 -3.74 2.09
C SER A 73 12.08 -3.94 3.37
N ALA A 74 10.86 -3.38 3.42
CA ALA A 74 9.96 -3.56 4.55
C ALA A 74 9.20 -4.90 4.55
N LEU A 75 9.29 -5.67 3.46
CA LEU A 75 8.75 -7.04 3.34
C LEU A 75 9.80 -8.13 3.66
N CYS A 76 11.09 -7.76 3.70
CA CYS A 76 12.23 -8.64 3.97
C CYS A 76 12.54 -8.72 5.47
#